data_AF-A0A2V1BKT3-F1
#
_entry.id   AF-A0A2V1BKT3-F1
#
_cell.length_a   1.000
_cell.length_b   1.000
_cell.length_c   1.000
_cell.angle_alpha   90.00
_cell.angle_beta   90.00
_cell.angle_gamma   90.00
#
_symmetry.space_group_name_H-M   'P 1'
#
loop_
_entity.id
_entity.type
_entity.pdbx_description
1 polymer ?
#
loop_
_entity_poly.entity_id
_entity_poly.type
_entity_poly.pdbx_seq_one_letter_code
_entity_poly.pdbx_strand_id
1 'polypeptide(L)' 'LHAAALRGDLAIVKKALSQEHDINEDGGKHGTPLHAAALNGNIDIARLLIDRGADIDAP' A
#
# COMPACT_ATOMS: atom_id res chain seq x y z
N LEU A 1 3.81 2.37 5.78
CA LEU A 1 3.65 1.52 4.57
C LEU A 1 3.52 2.36 3.28
N HIS A 2 2.83 3.49 3.34
CA HIS A 2 2.53 4.42 2.24
C HIS A 2 3.73 4.91 1.44
N ALA A 3 4.76 5.45 2.09
CA ALA A 3 5.93 5.97 1.36
C ALA A 3 6.68 4.87 0.58
N ALA A 4 6.73 3.65 1.11
CA ALA A 4 7.29 2.50 0.41
C ALA A 4 6.41 2.09 -0.77
N ALA A 5 5.09 2.11 -0.59
CA ALA A 5 4.13 1.85 -1.65
C ALA A 5 4.19 2.89 -2.77
N LEU A 6 4.36 4.17 -2.44
CA LEU A 6 4.55 5.26 -3.40
C LEU A 6 5.86 5.12 -4.18
N ARG A 7 6.98 4.80 -3.51
CA ARG A 7 8.30 4.70 -4.16
C ARG A 7 8.55 3.42 -4.93
N GLY A 8 7.73 2.39 -4.77
CA GLY A 8 7.96 1.09 -5.41
C GLY A 8 8.82 0.13 -4.59
N ASP A 9 9.03 0.40 -3.30
CA ASP A 9 9.92 -0.37 -2.42
C ASP A 9 9.26 -1.69 -1.96
N LEU A 10 9.15 -2.68 -2.86
CA LEU A 10 8.48 -3.95 -2.61
C LEU A 10 9.00 -4.70 -1.37
N ALA A 11 10.31 -4.64 -1.11
CA ALA A 11 10.92 -5.30 0.06
C ALA A 11 10.43 -4.68 1.39
N ILE A 12 10.31 -3.36 1.44
CA ILE A 12 9.82 -2.64 2.63
C ILE A 12 8.32 -2.87 2.79
N VAL A 13 7.55 -2.86 1.69
CA VAL A 13 6.13 -3.20 1.70
C VAL A 13 5.91 -4.61 2.28
N LYS A 14 6.62 -5.62 1.77
CA LYS A 14 6.52 -7.00 2.27
C LYS A 14 6.86 -7.09 3.76
N LYS A 15 7.92 -6.41 4.21
CA LYS A 15 8.32 -6.40 5.62
C LYS A 15 7.25 -5.74 6.51
N ALA A 16 6.68 -4.62 6.08
CA ALA A 16 5.65 -3.91 6.83
C ALA A 16 4.34 -4.71 6.92
N LEU A 17 3.96 -5.41 5.85
CA LEU A 17 2.79 -6.29 5.82
C LEU A 17 2.93 -7.57 6.68
N SER A 18 4.15 -7.91 7.11
CA SER A 18 4.38 -9.01 8.06
C SER A 18 4.20 -8.56 9.52
N GLN A 19 3.94 -7.27 9.77
CA GLN A 19 3.60 -6.73 11.08
C GLN A 19 2.08 -6.50 11.14
N GLU A 20 1.50 -6.44 12.35
CA GLU A 20 0.07 -6.14 12.58
C GLU A 20 -0.25 -4.66 12.27
N HIS A 21 -0.03 -4.23 11.03
CA HIS A 21 -0.47 -2.93 10.54
C HIS A 21 -1.83 -3.06 9.87
N ASP A 22 -2.69 -2.07 10.08
CA ASP A 22 -3.87 -1.90 9.26
C ASP A 22 -3.44 -1.57 7.82
N ILE A 23 -3.81 -2.44 6.89
CA ILE A 23 -3.48 -2.31 5.48
C ILE A 23 -4.19 -1.13 4.81
N ASN A 24 -5.28 -0.65 5.41
CA ASN A 24 -6.11 0.45 4.94
C ASN A 24 -5.90 1.75 5.73
N GLU A 25 -4.88 1.80 6.58
CA GLU A 25 -4.54 3.02 7.33
C GLU A 25 -4.42 4.22 6.37
N ASP A 26 -5.08 5.33 6.67
CA ASP A 26 -4.97 6.55 5.87
C ASP A 26 -3.63 7.25 6.13
N GLY A 27 -2.82 7.43 5.08
CA GLY A 27 -1.54 8.12 5.12
C GLY A 27 -1.64 9.64 4.90
N GLY A 28 -2.85 10.18 4.88
CA GLY A 28 -3.13 11.59 4.66
C GLY A 28 -3.13 11.95 3.18
N LYS A 29 -2.16 12.76 2.73
CA LYS A 29 -2.15 13.34 1.37
C LYS A 29 -2.29 12.31 0.23
N HIS A 30 -1.82 11.09 0.45
CA HIS A 30 -1.80 10.03 -0.56
C HIS A 30 -2.83 8.94 -0.31
N GLY A 31 -3.71 9.09 0.69
CA GLY A 31 -4.69 8.07 1.08
C GLY A 31 -4.03 6.81 1.64
N THR A 32 -4.66 5.65 1.40
CA THR A 32 -4.16 4.34 1.78
C THR A 32 -2.85 3.95 1.09
N PRO A 33 -2.15 2.90 1.54
CA PRO A 33 -1.04 2.31 0.80
C PRO A 33 -1.37 1.94 -0.65
N LEU A 34 -2.62 1.51 -0.89
CA LEU A 34 -3.07 1.15 -2.24
C LEU A 34 -3.17 2.39 -3.13
N HIS A 35 -3.73 3.49 -2.61
CA HIS A 35 -3.74 4.79 -3.30
C HIS A 35 -2.33 5.27 -3.63
N ALA A 36 -1.40 5.17 -2.69
CA ALA A 36 -0.01 5.54 -2.91
C ALA A 36 0.66 4.69 -4.02
N ALA A 37 0.43 3.37 -4.05
CA ALA A 37 0.95 2.51 -5.11
C ALA A 37 0.31 2.81 -6.47
N ALA A 38 -1.00 3.04 -6.51
CA ALA A 38 -1.75 3.36 -7.73
C ALA A 38 -1.30 4.71 -8.32
N LEU A 39 -1.09 5.72 -7.47
CA LEU A 39 -0.64 7.06 -7.89
C LEU A 39 0.69 7.03 -8.66
N ASN A 40 1.61 6.15 -8.28
CA ASN A 40 2.92 6.01 -8.92
C ASN A 40 2.99 4.87 -9.95
N GLY A 41 1.87 4.16 -10.20
CA GLY A 41 1.83 3.05 -11.15
C GLY A 41 2.58 1.80 -10.69
N ASN A 42 2.78 1.60 -9.38
CA ASN A 42 3.51 0.46 -8.83
C ASN A 42 2.63 -0.80 -8.80
N ILE A 43 2.42 -1.41 -9.97
CA ILE A 43 1.46 -2.51 -10.19
C ILE A 43 1.71 -3.71 -9.28
N ASP A 44 2.97 -4.12 -9.08
CA ASP A 44 3.31 -5.27 -8.24
C ASP A 44 2.93 -5.06 -6.78
N ILE A 45 3.07 -3.82 -6.28
CA ILE A 45 2.69 -3.46 -4.93
C ILE A 45 1.18 -3.35 -4.81
N ALA A 46 0.50 -2.73 -5.78
CA ALA A 46 -0.95 -2.64 -5.79
C ALA A 46 -1.58 -4.05 -5.77
N ARG A 47 -1.08 -4.96 -6.62
CA ARG A 47 -1.49 -6.38 -6.62
C ARG A 47 -1.28 -7.02 -5.26
N LEU A 48 -0.08 -6.86 -4.68
CA LEU A 48 0.24 -7.43 -3.37
C LEU A 48 -0.69 -6.91 -2.27
N LEU A 49 -1.02 -5.62 -2.27
CA LEU A 49 -1.92 -5.03 -1.28
C LEU A 49 -3.35 -5.58 -1.43
N ILE A 50 -3.85 -5.67 -2.65
CA ILE A 50 -5.17 -6.27 -2.96
C ILE A 50 -5.20 -7.73 -2.51
N ASP A 51 -4.16 -8.52 -2.82
CA ASP A 51 -4.05 -9.92 -2.42
C ASP A 51 -4.01 -10.10 -0.88
N ARG A 52 -3.70 -9.04 -0.15
CA ARG A 52 -3.68 -8.99 1.33
C ARG A 52 -4.93 -8.37 1.93
N GLY A 53 -5.95 -8.09 1.11
CA GLY A 53 -7.24 -7.58 1.58
C GLY A 53 -7.30 -6.06 1.74
N ALA A 54 -6.44 -5.31 1.05
CA ALA A 54 -6.62 -3.86 0.95
C ALA A 54 -7.96 -3.55 0.31
N ASP A 55 -8.70 -2.62 0.90
CA ASP A 55 -9.98 -2.16 0.38
C ASP A 55 -9.72 -1.24 -0.82
N ILE A 56 -10.30 -1.62 -1.95
CA ILE A 56 -10.15 -0.91 -3.23
C ILE A 56 -10.95 0.39 -3.22
N ASP A 57 -12.01 0.45 -2.42
CA ASP A 57 -12.93 1.58 -2.31
C ASP A 57 -12.68 2.42 -1.04
N ALA A 58 -11.55 2.19 -0.35
CA ALA A 58 -11.15 3.00 0.79
C ALA A 58 -11.08 4.49 0.41
N PRO A 59 -11.36 5.42 1.35
CA PRO A 59 -11.38 6.86 1.07
C PRO A 59 -9.99 7.48 0.83
#